data_AF-A0A3L6PLD3-F1
#
_entry.id   AF-A0A3L6PLD3-F1
#
_cell.length_a   1.000
_cell.length_b   1.000
_cell.length_c   1.000
_cell.angle_alpha   90.00
_cell.angle_beta   90.00
_cell.angle_gamma   90.00
#
_symmetry.space_group_name_H-M   'P 1'
#
loop_
_entity.id
_entity.type
_entity.pdbx_description
1 polymer ?
#
loop_
_entity_poly.entity_id
_entity_poly.type
_entity_poly.pdbx_seq_one_letter_code
_entity_poly.pdbx_strand_id
1 'polypeptide(L)' 'MDVVDMRLSLSLKNEANDANASHNRKIEALISLLRLGLSCSEEMPTSRMPTGDIIKELVAIKSFNPYLDASQFSQLG' A
#
# COMPACT_ATOMS: atom_id res chain seq x y z
N MET A 1 4.51 18.84 -10.33
CA MET A 1 3.94 17.94 -11.35
C MET A 1 3.56 16.69 -10.60
N ASP A 2 2.27 16.42 -10.43
CA ASP A 2 1.84 15.25 -9.68
C ASP A 2 1.89 14.04 -10.60
N VAL A 3 2.78 13.10 -10.30
CA VAL A 3 2.85 11.84 -11.03
C VAL A 3 1.73 10.95 -10.50
N VAL A 4 0.65 10.86 -11.26
CA VAL A 4 -0.47 9.97 -10.95
C VAL A 4 -0.26 8.64 -11.66
N ASP A 5 -0.14 7.56 -10.90
CA ASP A 5 -0.08 6.20 -11.45
C ASP A 5 -1.46 5.79 -11.98
N MET A 6 -1.61 5.77 -13.30
CA MET A 6 -2.87 5.44 -13.97
C MET A 6 -3.31 4.00 -13.76
N ARG A 7 -2.38 3.06 -13.52
CA ARG A 7 -2.74 1.66 -13.26
C ARG A 7 -3.35 1.49 -11.88
N LEU A 8 -2.79 2.16 -10.88
CA LEU A 8 -3.36 2.24 -9.54
C LEU A 8 -4.74 2.91 -9.58
N SER A 9 -4.88 4.01 -10.32
CA SER A 9 -6.16 4.70 -10.51
C SER A 9 -7.25 3.81 -11.13
N LEU A 10 -6.89 3.01 -12.15
CA LEU A 10 -7.81 2.06 -12.80
C LEU A 10 -8.19 0.89 -11.89
N SER A 11 -7.24 0.35 -11.10
CA SER A 11 -7.53 -0.68 -10.10
C SER A 11 -8.51 -0.20 -9.04
N LEU A 12 -8.33 1.03 -8.56
CA LEU A 12 -9.23 1.68 -7.60
C LEU A 12 -10.63 1.87 -8.21
N LYS A 13 -10.73 2.31 -9.47
CA LYS A 13 -12.01 2.63 -10.13
C LYS A 13 -12.84 1.39 -10.46
N ASN A 14 -12.21 0.28 -10.84
CA ASN A 14 -12.92 -0.94 -11.25
C ASN A 14 -13.63 -1.66 -10.09
N GLU A 15 -13.26 -1.39 -8.84
CA GLU A 15 -13.84 -2.01 -7.64
C GLU A 15 -14.95 -1.18 -6.98
N ALA A 16 -15.25 0.00 -7.53
CA ALA A 16 -16.26 0.91 -6.98
C ALA A 16 -17.71 0.37 -7.10
N ASN A 17 -17.91 -0.74 -7.81
CA ASN A 17 -19.24 -1.27 -8.11
C ASN A 17 -19.82 -2.20 -7.03
N ASP A 18 -19.07 -2.55 -5.96
CA ASP A 18 -19.61 -3.48 -4.94
C ASP A 18 -19.26 -3.19 -3.45
N ALA A 19 -18.36 -2.26 -3.10
CA ALA A 19 -17.95 -2.11 -1.69
C ALA A 19 -17.27 -0.77 -1.34
N ASN A 20 -18.05 0.27 -1.02
CA ASN A 20 -17.52 1.58 -0.59
C ASN A 20 -16.55 1.48 0.62
N ALA A 21 -16.79 0.55 1.55
CA ALA A 21 -15.91 0.31 2.70
C ALA A 21 -14.59 -0.41 2.33
N SER A 22 -14.61 -1.31 1.34
CA SER A 22 -13.41 -2.01 0.85
C SER A 22 -12.51 -1.05 0.07
N HIS A 23 -13.12 -0.20 -0.77
CA HIS A 23 -12.42 0.83 -1.53
C HIS A 23 -11.69 1.83 -0.62
N ASN A 24 -12.35 2.33 0.43
CA ASN A 24 -11.72 3.23 1.40
C ASN A 24 -10.53 2.57 2.12
N ARG A 25 -10.64 1.30 2.52
CA ARG A 25 -9.51 0.58 3.16
C ARG A 25 -8.30 0.43 2.24
N LYS A 26 -8.52 0.24 0.93
CA LYS A 26 -7.42 0.17 -0.04
C LYS A 26 -6.73 1.52 -0.22
N ILE A 27 -7.49 2.61 -0.28
CA ILE A 27 -6.92 3.96 -0.32
C ILE A 27 -6.09 4.24 0.93
N GLU A 28 -6.61 3.94 2.13
CA GLU A 28 -5.87 4.12 3.38
C GLU A 28 -4.58 3.28 3.45
N ALA A 29 -4.63 2.04 2.95
CA ALA A 29 -3.44 1.19 2.84
C ALA A 29 -2.40 1.78 1.89
N LEU A 30 -2.82 2.34 0.74
CA LEU A 30 -1.92 3.01 -0.21
C LEU A 30 -1.32 4.29 0.38
N ILE A 31 -2.12 5.12 1.05
CA ILE A 31 -1.63 6.32 1.74
C ILE A 31 -0.57 5.93 2.77
N SER A 32 -0.82 4.89 3.57
CA SER A 32 0.12 4.38 4.57
C SER A 32 1.41 3.88 3.93
N LEU A 33 1.31 3.14 2.83
CA LEU A 33 2.47 2.61 2.10
C LEU A 33 3.34 3.73 1.50
N LEU A 34 2.71 4.75 0.90
CA LEU A 34 3.41 5.90 0.35
C LEU A 34 4.12 6.72 1.44
N ARG A 35 3.47 6.93 2.59
CA ARG A 35 4.10 7.60 3.75
C ARG A 35 5.31 6.82 4.26
N LEU A 36 5.21 5.49 4.34
CA LEU A 36 6.32 4.64 4.73
C LEU A 36 7.47 4.73 3.73
N GLY A 37 7.17 4.64 2.43
CA GLY A 37 8.15 4.77 1.35
C GLY A 37 8.87 6.13 1.34
N LEU A 38 8.15 7.22 1.68
CA LEU A 38 8.74 8.54 1.86
C LEU A 38 9.75 8.52 3.02
N SER A 39 9.40 7.94 4.17
CA SER A 39 10.32 7.84 5.32
C SER A 39 11.60 7.05 5.01
N CYS A 40 11.50 6.06 4.10
CA CYS A 40 12.66 5.30 3.62
C CYS A 40 13.56 6.12 2.68
N SER A 41 13.01 7.16 2.05
CA SER A 41 13.65 7.99 1.03
C SER A 41 14.21 9.31 1.59
N GLU A 42 14.19 9.49 2.91
CA GLU A 42 14.79 10.65 3.57
C GLU A 42 16.26 10.81 3.16
N GLU A 43 16.66 12.04 2.85
CA GLU A 43 18.01 12.35 2.35
C GLU A 43 19.07 11.96 3.38
N MET A 44 18.85 12.33 4.65
CA MET A 44 19.75 12.02 5.75
C MET A 44 19.53 10.58 6.25
N PRO A 45 20.57 9.72 6.31
CA PRO A 45 20.42 8.34 6.79
C PRO A 45 19.87 8.23 8.21
N THR A 46 20.21 9.17 9.10
CA THR A 46 19.75 9.19 10.50
C THR A 46 18.28 9.58 10.66
N SER A 47 17.68 10.20 9.63
CA SER A 47 16.26 10.56 9.62
C SER A 47 15.38 9.41 9.11
N ARG A 48 15.98 8.38 8.50
CA ARG A 48 15.23 7.22 8.01
C ARG A 48 14.77 6.37 9.19
N MET A 49 13.57 5.83 9.05
CA MET A 49 13.02 4.88 10.01
C MET A 49 13.93 3.63 10.08
N PRO A 50 14.18 3.06 11.28
CA PRO A 50 14.90 1.80 11.41
C PRO A 50 14.20 0.67 10.62
N THR A 51 14.98 -0.19 9.97
CA THR A 51 14.44 -1.30 9.17
C THR A 51 13.49 -2.21 9.96
N GLY A 52 13.76 -2.43 11.24
CA GLY A 52 12.89 -3.20 12.11
C GLY A 52 11.49 -2.59 12.27
N ASP A 53 11.39 -1.26 12.28
CA ASP A 53 10.10 -0.56 12.38
C ASP A 53 9.40 -0.49 11.03
N ILE A 54 10.15 -0.36 9.93
CA ILE A 54 9.61 -0.47 8.56
C ILE A 54 8.90 -1.82 8.36
N ILE A 55 9.50 -2.91 8.81
CA ILE A 55 8.89 -4.25 8.70
C ILE A 55 7.58 -4.33 9.49
N LYS A 56 7.52 -3.75 10.70
CA LYS A 56 6.30 -3.74 11.52
C LYS A 56 5.17 -2.98 10.83
N GLU A 57 5.48 -1.82 10.25
CA GLU A 57 4.52 -1.01 9.49
C GLU A 57 4.00 -1.78 8.26
N LEU A 58 4.88 -2.44 7.50
CA LEU A 58 4.47 -3.27 6.36
C LEU A 58 3.55 -4.43 6.76
N VAL A 59 3.83 -5.09 7.89
CA VAL A 59 2.97 -6.16 8.43
C VAL A 59 1.61 -5.59 8.85
N ALA A 60 1.57 -4.42 9.47
CA ALA A 60 0.32 -3.75 9.83
C ALA A 60 -0.51 -3.42 8.58
N ILE A 61 0.09 -2.78 7.56
CA ILE A 61 -0.56 -2.43 6.29
C ILE A 61 -1.12 -3.68 5.59
N LYS A 62 -0.36 -4.78 5.58
CA LYS A 62 -0.83 -6.06 5.03
C LYS A 62 -2.03 -6.61 5.80
N SER A 63 -2.00 -6.53 7.13
CA SER A 63 -3.06 -7.07 8.01
C SER A 63 -4.38 -6.30 7.91
N PHE A 64 -4.37 -5.06 7.42
CA PHE A 64 -5.60 -4.30 7.09
C PHE A 64 -6.36 -4.85 5.87
N ASN A 65 -5.73 -5.68 5.04
CA ASN A 65 -6.35 -6.34 3.89
C ASN A 65 -6.36 -7.87 4.08
N PRO A 66 -7.41 -8.46 4.69
CA PRO A 66 -7.53 -9.92 4.82
C PRO A 66 -7.63 -10.68 3.48
N TYR A 67 -7.68 -9.96 2.35
CA TYR A 67 -7.73 -10.52 0.99
C TYR A 67 -6.38 -10.47 0.23
N LEU A 68 -5.31 -9.95 0.85
CA LEU A 68 -3.93 -10.16 0.37
C LEU A 68 -3.37 -11.46 0.94
N ASP A 69 -4.18 -12.52 0.87
CA ASP A 69 -3.69 -13.88 1.04
C ASP A 69 -2.82 -14.23 -0.18
N ALA A 70 -1.72 -14.95 0.05
CA ALA A 70 -0.73 -15.29 -0.98
C ALA A 70 -1.31 -16.14 -2.12
N SER A 71 -2.56 -16.62 -1.97
CA SER A 71 -3.33 -17.35 -2.96
C SER A 71 -3.68 -16.58 -4.24
N GLN A 72 -3.53 -15.25 -4.29
CA GLN A 72 -3.74 -14.48 -5.53
C GLN A 72 -2.49 -14.36 -6.43
N PHE A 73 -1.31 -14.74 -5.95
CA PHE A 73 -0.07 -14.71 -6.76
C PHE A 73 0.28 -16.05 -7.41
N SER A 74 -0.45 -17.12 -7.10
CA SER A 74 -0.21 -18.46 -7.65
C SER A 74 -0.76 -18.68 -9.06
N GLN A 75 -1.41 -17.68 -9.68
CA GLN A 75 -1.95 -17.77 -11.05
C GLN A 75 -1.09 -17.08 -12.12
N LEU A 76 0.11 -16.61 -11.77
CA LEU A 76 1.07 -16.04 -12.75
C LEU A 76 2.18 -17.02 -13.16
N GLY A 77 1.94 -18.33 -13.01
CA GLY A 77 2.79 -19.41 -13.53
C GLY A 77 2.28 -19.93 -14.85
#